data_AF-A0A2V0MY03-F1
#
_entry.id   AF-A0A2V0MY03-F1
#
_cell.length_a   1.000
_cell.length_b   1.000
_cell.length_c   1.000
_cell.angle_alpha   90.00
_cell.angle_beta   90.00
_cell.angle_gamma   90.00
#
_symmetry.space_group_name_H-M   'P 1'
#
loop_
_entity.id
_entity.type
_entity.pdbx_description
1 polymer ?
#
loop_
_entity_poly.entity_id
_entity_poly.type
_entity_poly.pdbx_seq_one_letter_code
_entity_poly.pdbx_strand_id
1 'polypeptide(L)'
;MSTAWSRVRQEWLQRLESDERSAVLAWASFTITFTGLRALTHWIHAGHGPSGGGIKLGDRHFHHYNIGIALLSAVGAVGLRGSDRQRRHPVAAVAFGAANAMIVDELALLLDLEDVYWKSEGRESVDAAVGLIAAGATLLAGMPFWPYARHALRPAR
;
A
#
# COMPACT_ATOMS: atom_id res chain seq x y z
N MET A 1 9.77 30.28 -16.72
CA MET A 1 9.34 29.25 -17.70
C MET A 1 8.78 28.06 -16.92
N SER A 2 7.55 27.62 -17.19
CA SER A 2 6.98 26.47 -16.47
C SER A 2 7.63 25.16 -16.98
N THR A 3 8.12 24.33 -16.08
CA THR A 3 8.68 23.01 -16.42
C THR A 3 7.54 22.02 -16.68
N ALA A 4 7.81 20.94 -17.42
CA ALA A 4 6.83 19.87 -17.62
C ALA A 4 6.27 19.35 -16.28
N TRP A 5 7.14 19.22 -15.28
CA TRP A 5 6.78 18.84 -13.91
C TRP A 5 5.79 19.82 -13.25
N SER A 6 6.00 21.13 -13.39
CA SER A 6 5.07 22.12 -12.84
C SER A 6 3.68 22.06 -13.46
N ARG A 7 3.57 21.73 -14.75
CA ARG A 7 2.27 21.57 -15.43
C ARG A 7 1.54 20.32 -14.94
N VAL A 8 2.23 19.19 -14.84
CA VAL A 8 1.64 17.95 -14.28
C VAL A 8 1.18 18.17 -12.84
N ARG A 9 1.99 18.83 -12.01
CA ARG A 9 1.61 19.16 -10.63
C ARG A 9 0.39 20.09 -10.57
N GLN A 10 0.25 21.03 -11.50
CA GLN A 10 -0.93 21.90 -11.56
C GLN A 10 -2.19 21.10 -11.90
N GLU A 11 -2.16 20.27 -12.94
CA GLU A 11 -3.29 19.42 -13.29
C GLU A 11 -3.67 18.47 -12.15
N TRP A 12 -2.68 17.87 -11.47
CA TRP A 12 -2.89 17.04 -10.28
C TRP A 12 -3.63 17.76 -9.16
N LEU A 13 -3.27 19.02 -8.89
CA LEU A 13 -3.87 19.80 -7.82
C LEU A 13 -5.24 20.37 -8.20
N GLN A 14 -5.48 20.63 -9.49
CA GLN A 14 -6.73 21.22 -9.99
C GLN A 14 -7.82 20.19 -10.26
N ARG A 15 -7.47 18.99 -10.73
CA ARG A 15 -8.46 18.00 -11.19
C ARG A 15 -8.87 16.96 -10.16
N LEU A 16 -8.05 16.74 -9.13
CA LEU A 16 -8.33 15.76 -8.10
C LEU A 16 -8.66 16.44 -6.79
N GLU A 17 -9.71 15.99 -6.13
CA GLU A 17 -10.04 16.37 -4.76
C GLU A 17 -8.99 15.85 -3.76
N SER A 18 -9.02 16.38 -2.54
CA SER A 18 -7.98 16.05 -1.54
C SER A 18 -7.96 14.57 -1.13
N ASP A 19 -9.13 13.95 -1.09
CA ASP A 19 -9.33 12.53 -0.80
C ASP A 19 -8.93 11.67 -2.01
N GLU A 20 -9.28 12.05 -3.24
CA GLU A 20 -8.87 11.37 -4.46
C GLU A 20 -7.33 11.33 -4.59
N ARG A 21 -6.67 12.47 -4.37
CA ARG A 21 -5.20 12.54 -4.33
C ARG A 21 -4.61 11.61 -3.26
N SER A 22 -5.25 11.54 -2.10
CA SER A 22 -4.80 10.66 -1.01
C SER A 22 -4.98 9.18 -1.38
N ALA A 23 -6.09 8.82 -2.03
CA ALA A 23 -6.33 7.46 -2.51
C ALA A 23 -5.29 7.03 -3.56
N VAL A 24 -4.99 7.89 -4.53
CA VAL A 24 -3.96 7.61 -5.54
C VAL A 24 -2.59 7.47 -4.91
N LEU A 25 -2.21 8.36 -3.97
CA LEU A 25 -0.93 8.28 -3.27
C LEU A 25 -0.81 7.00 -2.42
N ALA A 26 -1.87 6.62 -1.73
CA ALA A 26 -1.89 5.38 -0.94
C ALA A 26 -1.75 4.14 -1.84
N TRP A 27 -2.50 4.08 -2.94
CA TRP A 27 -2.41 2.97 -3.90
C TRP A 27 -1.02 2.90 -4.58
N ALA A 28 -0.48 4.04 -4.99
CA ALA A 28 0.86 4.10 -5.58
C ALA A 28 1.93 3.68 -4.58
N SER A 29 1.86 4.18 -3.34
CA SER A 29 2.77 3.78 -2.28
C SER A 29 2.67 2.29 -1.97
N PHE A 30 1.46 1.74 -1.88
CA PHE A 30 1.27 0.30 -1.70
C PHE A 30 1.97 -0.50 -2.81
N THR A 31 1.68 -0.15 -4.06
CA THR A 31 2.19 -0.86 -5.24
C THR A 31 3.71 -0.82 -5.31
N ILE A 32 4.30 0.36 -5.10
CA ILE A 32 5.75 0.57 -5.13
C ILE A 32 6.42 -0.17 -3.98
N THR A 33 5.89 -0.06 -2.75
CA THR A 33 6.46 -0.74 -1.59
C THR A 33 6.39 -2.26 -1.75
N PHE A 34 5.23 -2.81 -2.13
CA PHE A 34 5.08 -4.26 -2.35
C PHE A 34 6.03 -4.78 -3.42
N THR A 35 6.06 -4.13 -4.59
CA THR A 35 6.96 -4.51 -5.69
C THR A 35 8.42 -4.40 -5.28
N GLY A 36 8.77 -3.36 -4.53
CA GLY A 36 10.12 -3.14 -4.01
C GLY A 36 10.54 -4.22 -3.02
N LEU A 37 9.67 -4.62 -2.09
CA LEU A 37 9.93 -5.72 -1.14
C LEU A 37 10.14 -7.04 -1.88
N ARG A 38 9.28 -7.37 -2.84
CA ARG A 38 9.43 -8.59 -3.67
C ARG A 38 10.72 -8.58 -4.47
N ALA A 39 11.02 -7.47 -5.14
CA ALA A 39 12.26 -7.31 -5.90
C ALA A 39 13.49 -7.48 -5.00
N LEU A 40 13.47 -6.89 -3.81
CA LEU A 40 14.53 -7.02 -2.82
C LEU A 40 14.68 -8.48 -2.35
N THR A 41 13.59 -9.16 -2.02
CA THR A 41 13.61 -10.57 -1.62
C THR A 41 14.19 -11.47 -2.72
N HIS A 42 13.78 -11.26 -3.98
CA HIS A 42 14.35 -11.99 -5.12
C HIS A 42 15.84 -11.68 -5.32
N TRP A 43 16.25 -10.44 -5.16
CA TRP A 43 17.66 -10.03 -5.29
C TRP A 43 18.55 -10.64 -4.20
N ILE A 44 18.07 -10.69 -2.96
CA ILE A 44 18.74 -11.36 -1.83
C ILE A 44 18.82 -12.87 -2.10
N HIS A 45 17.73 -13.51 -2.53
CA HIS A 45 17.72 -14.93 -2.90
C HIS A 45 18.66 -15.26 -4.07
N ALA A 46 18.89 -14.31 -4.97
CA ALA A 46 19.87 -14.44 -6.04
C ALA A 46 21.33 -14.29 -5.56
N GLY A 47 21.57 -14.18 -4.25
CA GLY A 47 22.91 -14.16 -3.65
C GLY A 47 23.57 -12.79 -3.54
N HIS A 48 22.84 -11.71 -3.82
CA HIS A 48 23.41 -10.35 -3.82
C HIS A 48 23.29 -9.62 -2.48
N GLY A 49 22.67 -10.23 -1.47
CA GLY A 49 22.45 -9.64 -0.14
C GLY A 49 23.23 -10.30 1.00
N PRO A 50 23.13 -9.76 2.23
CA PRO A 50 23.72 -10.37 3.42
C PRO A 50 23.21 -11.79 3.61
N SER A 51 24.11 -12.75 3.84
CA SER A 51 23.80 -14.18 3.96
C SER A 51 22.78 -14.53 5.05
N GLY A 52 22.57 -13.62 6.01
CA GLY A 52 21.65 -13.81 7.13
C GLY A 52 20.19 -13.49 6.86
N GLY A 53 19.84 -12.80 5.76
CA GLY A 53 18.47 -12.44 5.38
C GLY A 53 17.70 -11.57 6.39
N GLY A 54 17.41 -10.31 6.04
CA GLY A 54 16.50 -9.45 6.81
C GLY A 54 17.02 -8.97 8.18
N ILE A 55 16.09 -8.66 9.08
CA ILE A 55 16.36 -8.11 10.42
C ILE A 55 16.20 -9.23 11.46
N LYS A 56 17.16 -9.38 12.37
CA LYS A 56 17.08 -10.31 13.50
C LYS A 56 16.92 -9.55 14.81
N LEU A 57 16.04 -10.05 15.68
CA LEU A 57 15.85 -9.53 17.04
C LEU A 57 16.05 -10.68 18.03
N GLY A 58 17.25 -10.75 18.62
CA GLY A 58 17.72 -11.96 19.32
C GLY A 58 17.82 -13.14 18.36
N ASP A 59 17.26 -14.29 18.74
CA ASP A 59 17.27 -15.51 17.93
C ASP A 59 16.12 -15.60 16.92
N ARG A 60 15.21 -14.61 16.88
CA ARG A 60 14.02 -14.62 16.02
C ARG A 60 14.18 -13.68 14.82
N HIS A 61 13.70 -14.14 13.67
CA HIS A 61 13.55 -13.28 12.49
C HIS A 61 12.45 -12.25 12.72
N PHE A 62 12.77 -10.98 12.52
CA PHE A 62 11.83 -9.88 12.64
C PHE A 62 11.21 -9.61 11.28
N HIS A 63 9.98 -10.10 11.10
CA HIS A 63 9.23 -9.88 9.88
C HIS A 63 8.83 -8.42 9.74
N HIS A 64 8.91 -7.90 8.52
CA HIS A 64 8.66 -6.51 8.21
C HIS A 64 7.16 -6.14 8.33
N TYR A 65 6.24 -7.11 8.34
CA TYR A 65 4.83 -6.86 8.65
C TYR A 65 4.64 -6.20 10.02
N ASN A 66 5.53 -6.45 10.99
CA ASN A 66 5.48 -5.80 12.31
C ASN A 66 5.71 -4.28 12.21
N ILE A 67 6.60 -3.84 11.30
CA ILE A 67 6.79 -2.42 10.97
C ILE A 67 5.53 -1.87 10.33
N GLY A 68 4.91 -2.65 9.44
CA GLY A 68 3.62 -2.33 8.85
C GLY A 68 2.52 -2.11 9.89
N ILE A 69 2.36 -3.01 10.85
CA ILE A 69 1.38 -2.88 11.94
C ILE A 69 1.65 -1.62 12.78
N ALA A 70 2.90 -1.38 13.17
CA ALA A 70 3.27 -0.19 13.94
C ALA A 70 2.98 1.10 13.16
N LEU A 71 3.34 1.15 11.88
CA LEU A 71 3.10 2.30 11.02
C LEU A 71 1.59 2.52 10.80
N LEU A 72 0.83 1.46 10.55
CA LEU A 72 -0.63 1.53 10.39
C LEU A 72 -1.31 2.01 11.68
N SER A 73 -0.84 1.55 12.84
CA SER A 73 -1.32 2.00 14.15
C SER A 73 -1.05 3.49 14.35
N ALA A 74 0.12 3.99 13.95
CA ALA A 74 0.45 5.41 14.00
C ALA A 74 -0.45 6.25 13.06
N VAL A 75 -0.70 5.77 11.84
CA VAL A 75 -1.66 6.41 10.92
C VAL A 75 -3.07 6.42 11.52
N GLY A 76 -3.51 5.32 12.13
CA GLY A 76 -4.79 5.24 12.85
C GLY A 76 -4.89 6.25 13.99
N ALA A 77 -3.82 6.39 14.79
CA ALA A 77 -3.77 7.40 15.86
C ALA A 77 -3.88 8.84 15.31
N VAL A 78 -3.23 9.14 14.19
CA VAL A 78 -3.38 10.42 13.47
C VAL A 78 -4.82 10.58 12.96
N GLY A 79 -5.46 9.51 12.49
CA GLY A 79 -6.88 9.54 12.10
C GLY A 79 -7.80 9.90 13.27
N LEU A 80 -7.58 9.30 14.43
CA LEU A 80 -8.42 9.48 15.62
C LEU A 80 -8.25 10.85 16.30
N ARG A 81 -7.02 11.36 16.37
CA ARG A 81 -6.71 12.57 17.16
C ARG A 81 -5.92 13.66 16.43
N GLY A 82 -5.51 13.43 15.20
CA GLY A 82 -4.80 14.43 14.41
C GLY A 82 -5.71 15.59 13.99
N SER A 83 -5.13 16.77 13.84
CA SER A 83 -5.79 17.91 13.19
C SER A 83 -6.15 17.60 11.73
N ASP A 84 -7.07 18.36 11.13
CA ASP A 84 -7.41 18.22 9.71
C ASP A 84 -6.19 18.33 8.80
N ARG A 85 -5.27 19.23 9.12
CA ARG A 85 -4.01 19.37 8.38
C ARG A 85 -3.16 18.10 8.43
N GLN A 86 -3.08 17.44 9.60
CA GLN A 86 -2.32 16.20 9.75
C GLN A 86 -3.00 15.03 9.05
N ARG A 87 -4.33 14.90 9.19
CA ARG A 87 -5.11 13.83 8.54
C ARG A 87 -5.05 13.90 7.01
N ARG A 88 -5.07 15.12 6.46
CA ARG A 88 -5.01 15.36 5.00
C ARG A 88 -3.59 15.47 4.45
N HIS A 89 -2.57 15.30 5.29
CA HIS A 89 -1.19 15.42 4.84
C HIS A 89 -0.82 14.23 3.93
N PRO A 90 -0.16 14.43 2.78
CA PRO A 90 0.20 13.36 1.85
C PRO A 90 0.99 12.20 2.49
N VAL A 91 1.78 12.50 3.52
CA VAL A 91 2.54 11.49 4.29
C VAL A 91 1.61 10.47 4.95
N ALA A 92 0.40 10.85 5.39
CA ALA A 92 -0.53 9.90 5.98
C ALA A 92 -0.98 8.85 4.95
N ALA A 93 -1.25 9.27 3.71
CA ALA A 93 -1.62 8.38 2.61
C ALA A 93 -0.46 7.46 2.19
N VAL A 94 0.75 8.02 2.07
CA VAL A 94 1.96 7.23 1.74
C VAL A 94 2.26 6.21 2.85
N ALA A 95 2.24 6.65 4.11
CA ALA A 95 2.44 5.76 5.26
C ALA A 95 1.39 4.65 5.32
N PHE A 96 0.12 4.98 5.05
CA PHE A 96 -0.96 3.99 4.97
C PHE A 96 -0.71 2.95 3.88
N GLY A 97 -0.36 3.37 2.67
CA GLY A 97 -0.07 2.47 1.56
C GLY A 97 1.12 1.56 1.84
N ALA A 98 2.25 2.13 2.28
CA ALA A 98 3.45 1.37 2.64
C ALA A 98 3.20 0.38 3.78
N ALA A 99 2.44 0.79 4.81
CA ALA A 99 2.08 -0.08 5.93
C ALA A 99 1.29 -1.30 5.50
N ASN A 100 0.25 -1.09 4.68
CA ASN A 100 -0.55 -2.18 4.14
C ASN A 100 0.28 -3.09 3.22
N ALA A 101 1.19 -2.55 2.41
CA ALA A 101 2.05 -3.36 1.55
C ALA A 101 2.94 -4.31 2.35
N MET A 102 3.55 -3.82 3.44
CA MET A 102 4.37 -4.64 4.34
C MET A 102 3.56 -5.75 5.04
N ILE A 103 2.28 -5.49 5.34
CA ILE A 103 1.41 -6.50 5.95
C ILE A 103 0.98 -7.54 4.90
N VAL A 104 0.55 -7.09 3.73
CA VAL A 104 0.07 -7.95 2.65
C VAL A 104 1.20 -8.82 2.08
N ASP A 105 2.45 -8.34 2.10
CA ASP A 105 3.59 -9.13 1.65
C ASP A 105 3.75 -10.44 2.44
N GLU A 106 3.47 -10.40 3.73
CA GLU A 106 3.54 -11.57 4.64
C GLU A 106 2.15 -12.14 4.93
N LEU A 107 1.13 -11.82 4.11
CA LEU A 107 -0.27 -12.23 4.35
C LEU A 107 -0.41 -13.74 4.49
N ALA A 108 0.27 -14.53 3.66
CA ALA A 108 0.24 -15.99 3.77
C ALA A 108 0.68 -16.47 5.16
N LEU A 109 1.75 -15.90 5.72
CA LEU A 109 2.22 -16.22 7.08
C LEU A 109 1.22 -15.77 8.17
N LEU A 110 0.45 -14.71 7.91
CA LEU A 110 -0.58 -14.22 8.84
C LEU A 110 -1.85 -15.06 8.80
N LEU A 111 -2.13 -15.76 7.69
CA LEU A 111 -3.29 -16.63 7.54
C LEU A 111 -3.01 -18.04 8.05
N ASP A 112 -1.81 -18.55 7.78
CA ASP A 112 -1.41 -19.90 8.16
C ASP A 112 -0.40 -19.85 9.33
N LEU A 113 -0.92 -19.53 10.53
CA LEU A 113 -0.12 -19.38 11.74
C LEU A 113 0.54 -20.68 12.24
N GLU A 114 0.24 -21.85 11.64
CA GLU A 114 0.67 -23.16 12.17
C GLU A 114 1.70 -23.95 11.33
N ASP A 115 1.72 -23.96 9.99
CA ASP A 115 2.48 -25.03 9.28
C ASP A 115 3.76 -24.61 8.52
N VAL A 116 4.88 -24.61 9.27
CA VAL A 116 6.20 -25.19 8.95
C VAL A 116 6.65 -25.28 7.47
N TYR A 117 7.55 -24.35 7.10
CA TYR A 117 8.84 -24.60 6.41
C TYR A 117 8.87 -25.19 4.98
N TRP A 118 7.75 -25.52 4.33
CA TRP A 118 7.80 -26.19 3.03
C TRP A 118 6.80 -25.65 1.98
N LYS A 119 7.33 -24.76 1.12
CA LYS A 119 7.05 -24.65 -0.32
C LYS A 119 5.61 -24.36 -0.77
N SER A 120 5.21 -23.08 -0.68
CA SER A 120 4.70 -22.25 -1.80
C SER A 120 4.02 -20.93 -1.35
N GLU A 121 4.13 -20.56 -0.07
CA GLU A 121 3.42 -19.46 0.61
C GLU A 121 3.64 -18.04 0.04
N GLY A 122 4.59 -17.83 -0.88
CA GLY A 122 4.71 -16.52 -1.54
C GLY A 122 3.54 -16.19 -2.47
N ARG A 123 2.82 -17.20 -2.97
CA ARG A 123 1.82 -17.00 -4.03
C ARG A 123 0.54 -16.35 -3.54
N GLU A 124 0.04 -16.71 -2.35
CA GLU A 124 -1.20 -16.13 -1.83
C GLU A 124 -1.06 -14.63 -1.55
N SER A 125 0.05 -14.22 -0.93
CA SER A 125 0.39 -12.80 -0.75
C SER A 125 0.46 -12.06 -2.09
N VAL A 126 1.02 -12.69 -3.13
CA VAL A 126 1.10 -12.11 -4.49
C VAL A 126 -0.30 -12.01 -5.12
N ASP A 127 -1.11 -13.06 -5.04
CA ASP A 127 -2.47 -13.07 -5.60
C ASP A 127 -3.34 -12.00 -4.92
N ALA A 128 -3.23 -11.86 -3.59
CA ALA A 128 -3.90 -10.81 -2.83
C ALA A 128 -3.41 -9.41 -3.23
N ALA A 129 -2.09 -9.20 -3.33
CA ALA A 129 -1.53 -7.91 -3.73
C ALA A 129 -1.91 -7.53 -5.17
N VAL A 130 -1.84 -8.46 -6.12
CA VAL A 130 -2.26 -8.25 -7.51
C VAL A 130 -3.75 -7.91 -7.57
N GLY A 131 -4.59 -8.60 -6.80
CA GLY A 131 -6.01 -8.27 -6.67
C GLY A 131 -6.25 -6.86 -6.15
N LEU A 132 -5.54 -6.46 -5.09
CA LEU A 132 -5.62 -5.10 -4.52
C LEU A 132 -5.12 -4.03 -5.50
N ILE A 133 -4.02 -4.30 -6.21
CA ILE A 133 -3.48 -3.39 -7.22
C ILE A 133 -4.48 -3.23 -8.36
N ALA A 134 -5.03 -4.33 -8.88
CA ALA A 134 -5.98 -4.32 -10.00
C ALA A 134 -7.30 -3.64 -9.61
N ALA A 135 -7.85 -3.97 -8.45
CA ALA A 135 -9.06 -3.33 -7.92
C ALA A 135 -8.83 -1.83 -7.69
N GLY A 136 -7.72 -1.47 -7.04
CA GLY A 136 -7.35 -0.07 -6.82
C GLY A 136 -7.17 0.71 -8.13
N ALA A 137 -6.46 0.14 -9.11
CA ALA A 137 -6.28 0.76 -10.43
C ALA A 137 -7.61 0.96 -11.15
N THR A 138 -8.50 -0.04 -11.09
CA THR A 138 -9.84 0.03 -11.69
C THR A 138 -10.68 1.12 -11.04
N LEU A 139 -10.69 1.17 -9.71
CA LEU A 139 -11.40 2.20 -8.94
C LEU A 139 -10.87 3.60 -9.27
N LEU A 140 -9.55 3.78 -9.31
CA LEU A 140 -8.94 5.07 -9.59
C LEU A 140 -9.12 5.51 -11.06
N ALA A 141 -8.95 4.61 -12.02
CA ALA A 141 -9.17 4.91 -13.44
C ALA A 141 -10.64 5.28 -13.74
N GLY A 142 -11.58 4.67 -13.01
CA GLY A 142 -13.01 4.93 -13.15
C GLY A 142 -13.55 6.08 -12.29
N MET A 143 -12.71 6.87 -11.61
CA MET A 143 -13.17 8.00 -10.77
C MET A 143 -14.20 8.92 -11.46
N PRO A 144 -14.07 9.27 -12.77
CA PRO A 144 -15.09 10.05 -13.45
C PRO A 144 -16.43 9.33 -13.65
N PHE A 145 -16.46 7.99 -13.61
CA PHE A 145 -17.62 7.16 -13.90
C PHE A 145 -18.39 6.74 -12.64
N TRP A 146 -17.69 6.33 -11.57
CA TRP A 146 -18.32 5.74 -10.38
C TRP A 146 -19.39 6.62 -9.72
N PRO A 147 -19.23 7.96 -9.64
CA PRO A 147 -20.26 8.83 -9.10
C PRO A 147 -21.58 8.78 -9.89
N TYR A 148 -21.55 8.58 -11.21
CA TYR A 148 -22.77 8.48 -12.01
C TYR A 148 -23.39 7.10 -11.89
N ALA A 149 -22.57 6.05 -11.92
CA ALA A 149 -23.02 4.67 -11.74
C ALA A 149 -23.76 4.48 -10.41
N ARG A 150 -23.24 5.02 -9.30
CA ARG A 150 -23.90 4.95 -7.98
C ARG A 150 -25.24 5.69 -7.93
N HIS A 151 -25.42 6.75 -8.71
CA HIS A 151 -26.71 7.45 -8.78
C HIS A 151 -27.73 6.65 -9.60
N ALA A 152 -27.31 6.08 -10.73
CA ALA A 152 -28.18 5.26 -11.57
C ALA A 152 -28.68 3.98 -10.87
N LEU A 153 -27.88 3.40 -9.98
CA LEU A 153 -28.22 2.19 -9.23
C LEU A 153 -29.08 2.45 -7.98
N ARG A 154 -29.28 3.71 -7.57
CA ARG A 154 -30.15 4.04 -6.43
C ARG A 154 -31.61 4.02 -6.90
N PRO A 155 -32.49 3.18 -6.32
CA PRO A 155 -33.90 3.19 -6.69
C PRO A 155 -34.51 4.57 -6.41
N ALA A 156 -35.32 5.07 -7.33
CA ALA A 156 -36.11 6.27 -7.13
C ALA A 156 -37.00 6.06 -5.90
N ARG A 157 -36.83 6.92 -4.89
CA ARG A 157 -37.75 6.98 -3.74
C ARG A 157 -38.97 7.80 -4.12
#